data_AF-A0A498GCJ4-F1
#
_entry.id   AF-A0A498GCJ4-F1
#
_cell.length_a   1.000
_cell.length_b   1.000
_cell.length_c   1.000
_cell.angle_alpha   90.00
_cell.angle_beta   90.00
_cell.angle_gamma   90.00
#
_symmetry.space_group_name_H-M   'P 1'
#
loop_
_entity.id
_entity.type
_entity.pdbx_description
1 polymer ?
#
loop_
_entity_poly.entity_id
_entity_poly.type
_entity_poly.pdbx_seq_one_letter_code
_entity_poly.pdbx_strand_id
1 'polypeptide(L)'
;MSDFNLNLSEAEEHLDEEGTGNVVLGVLDGSTDPDEWVRSVEAGNVLVLAVEGDLNELAKGFARPVRDMDGTLTHFRDFLIVSPSGVDINTDRL
;
A
#
# COMPACT_ATOMS: atom_id res chain seq x y z
N MET A 1 -1.41 31.00 -20.41
CA MET A 1 -1.54 29.87 -19.47
C MET A 1 -0.88 28.70 -20.19
N SER A 2 0.22 28.16 -19.65
CA SER A 2 0.99 27.09 -20.32
C SER A 2 0.23 25.77 -20.21
N ASP A 3 -0.03 25.15 -21.35
CA ASP A 3 -0.53 23.77 -21.44
C ASP A 3 0.57 22.81 -21.01
N PHE A 4 0.47 22.30 -19.78
CA PHE A 4 1.30 21.22 -19.26
C PHE A 4 0.75 19.90 -19.80
N ASN A 5 1.21 19.49 -20.99
CA ASN A 5 0.88 18.18 -21.54
C ASN A 5 1.83 17.14 -20.95
N LEU A 6 1.40 16.53 -19.84
CA LEU A 6 2.07 15.36 -19.24
C LEU A 6 2.05 14.22 -20.27
N ASN A 7 3.20 13.94 -20.87
CA ASN A 7 3.36 12.87 -21.83
C ASN A 7 3.55 11.55 -21.07
N LEU A 8 2.44 10.90 -20.69
CA LEU A 8 2.45 9.66 -19.89
C LEU A 8 3.27 8.54 -20.56
N SER A 9 3.37 8.53 -21.88
CA SER A 9 4.09 7.50 -22.64
C SER A 9 5.60 7.48 -22.38
N GLU A 10 6.20 8.57 -21.91
CA GLU A 10 7.64 8.65 -21.61
C GLU A 10 7.96 8.20 -20.17
N ALA A 11 6.96 8.21 -19.28
CA ALA A 11 7.09 7.73 -17.90
C ALA A 11 7.02 6.19 -17.79
N GLU A 12 6.52 5.51 -18.81
CA GLU A 12 6.41 4.04 -18.85
C GLU A 12 7.74 3.35 -19.20
N GLU A 13 8.67 4.04 -19.88
CA GLU A 13 9.90 3.45 -20.43
C GLU A 13 11.04 3.30 -19.40
N HIS A 14 10.85 3.74 -18.15
CA HIS A 14 11.83 3.61 -17.05
C HIS A 14 11.42 2.58 -15.98
N LEU A 15 10.44 1.72 -16.27
CA LEU A 15 9.87 0.76 -15.32
C LEU A 15 10.43 -0.67 -15.43
N ASP A 16 11.56 -0.87 -16.11
CA ASP A 16 12.29 -2.13 -16.06
C ASP A 16 13.68 -1.92 -15.47
N GLU A 17 13.86 -2.33 -14.20
CA GLU A 17 14.88 -3.31 -13.78
C GLU A 17 15.05 -3.35 -12.23
N GLU A 18 14.62 -4.49 -11.65
CA GLU A 18 15.16 -5.13 -10.44
C GLU A 18 14.74 -4.69 -9.02
N GLY A 19 13.56 -4.09 -8.83
CA GLY A 19 13.04 -3.95 -7.47
C GLY A 19 11.54 -3.72 -7.36
N THR A 20 10.95 -4.43 -6.40
CA THR A 20 9.88 -3.91 -5.52
C THR A 20 8.46 -4.00 -6.10
N GLY A 21 7.53 -4.65 -5.37
CA GLY A 21 6.18 -4.91 -5.86
C GLY A 21 5.32 -3.67 -6.06
N ASN A 22 4.12 -3.90 -6.61
CA ASN A 22 3.21 -2.86 -7.08
C ASN A 22 2.60 -2.06 -5.93
N VAL A 23 2.15 -0.83 -6.24
CA VAL A 23 1.27 -0.08 -5.34
C VAL A 23 -0.18 -0.46 -5.63
N VAL A 24 -0.84 -1.10 -4.67
CA VAL A 24 -2.23 -1.56 -4.78
C VAL A 24 -3.14 -0.60 -4.01
N LEU A 25 -4.12 -0.02 -4.71
CA LEU A 25 -5.16 0.82 -4.11
C LEU A 25 -6.38 -0.04 -3.77
N GLY A 26 -6.93 0.18 -2.58
CA GLY A 26 -8.13 -0.54 -2.14
C GLY A 26 -8.97 0.27 -1.17
N VAL A 27 -10.16 -0.24 -0.86
CA VAL A 27 -11.00 0.26 0.22
C VAL A 27 -11.01 -0.80 1.31
N LEU A 28 -10.74 -0.39 2.54
CA LEU A 28 -10.84 -1.22 3.72
C LEU A 28 -12.22 -0.98 4.33
N ASP A 29 -13.20 -1.74 3.86
CA ASP A 29 -14.62 -1.74 4.31
C ASP A 29 -15.04 -3.11 4.89
N GLY A 30 -14.14 -4.10 4.88
CA GLY A 30 -14.37 -5.47 5.35
C GLY A 30 -15.00 -6.41 4.32
N SER A 31 -15.21 -5.95 3.09
CA SER A 31 -15.69 -6.80 2.00
C SER A 31 -14.59 -7.70 1.41
N THR A 32 -13.35 -7.22 1.41
CA THR A 32 -12.17 -7.99 0.99
C THR A 32 -11.68 -8.90 2.10
N ASP A 33 -11.38 -10.16 1.76
CA ASP A 33 -10.81 -11.14 2.69
C ASP A 33 -9.45 -10.62 3.22
N PRO A 34 -9.24 -10.58 4.55
CA PRO A 34 -7.94 -10.21 5.12
C PRO A 34 -6.75 -10.98 4.54
N ASP A 35 -6.92 -12.24 4.17
CA ASP A 35 -5.85 -13.06 3.58
C ASP A 35 -5.38 -12.54 2.22
N GLU A 36 -6.25 -11.85 1.48
CA GLU A 36 -5.89 -11.24 0.19
C GLU A 36 -4.88 -10.10 0.37
N TRP A 37 -5.07 -9.28 1.42
CA TRP A 37 -4.12 -8.23 1.78
C TRP A 37 -2.77 -8.82 2.19
N VAL A 38 -2.78 -9.89 2.98
CA VAL A 38 -1.54 -10.58 3.40
C VAL A 38 -0.77 -11.09 2.19
N ARG A 39 -1.43 -11.79 1.26
CA ARG A 39 -0.80 -12.32 0.03
C ARG A 39 -0.26 -11.22 -0.86
N SER A 40 -0.94 -10.08 -0.93
CA SER A 40 -0.46 -8.95 -1.71
C SER A 40 0.83 -8.37 -1.12
N VAL A 41 0.92 -8.24 0.21
CA VAL A 41 2.15 -7.82 0.89
C VAL A 41 3.25 -8.87 0.76
N GLU A 42 2.93 -10.16 0.85
CA GLU A 42 3.88 -11.26 0.62
C GLU A 42 4.47 -11.24 -0.80
N ALA A 43 3.69 -10.82 -1.79
CA ALA A 43 4.15 -10.60 -3.16
C ALA A 43 5.03 -9.33 -3.33
N GLY A 44 5.30 -8.60 -2.24
CA GLY A 44 6.10 -7.39 -2.23
C GLY A 44 5.33 -6.12 -2.59
N ASN A 45 3.99 -6.16 -2.64
CA ASN A 45 3.18 -4.98 -2.97
C ASN A 45 3.01 -4.06 -1.75
N VAL A 46 2.99 -2.75 -2.01
CA VAL A 46 2.58 -1.74 -1.04
C VAL A 46 1.07 -1.52 -1.18
N LEU A 47 0.32 -1.58 -0.09
CA LEU A 47 -1.11 -1.31 -0.08
C LEU A 47 -1.39 0.11 0.38
N VAL A 48 -2.31 0.79 -0.30
CA VAL A 48 -2.89 2.05 0.14
C VAL A 48 -4.40 1.84 0.20
N LEU A 49 -4.91 1.69 1.43
CA LEU A 49 -6.29 1.31 1.69
C LEU A 49 -7.06 2.50 2.26
N ALA A 50 -8.09 2.98 1.57
CA ALA A 50 -9.02 3.96 2.12
C ALA A 50 -9.88 3.30 3.19
N VAL A 51 -9.83 3.79 4.43
CA VAL A 51 -10.51 3.17 5.57
C VAL A 51 -11.96 3.64 5.65
N GLU A 52 -12.89 2.71 5.53
CA GLU A 52 -14.32 2.95 5.71
C GLU A 52 -14.85 2.14 6.90
N GLY A 53 -14.67 2.69 8.10
CA GLY A 53 -15.16 2.08 9.34
C GLY A 53 -14.12 2.09 10.47
N ASP A 54 -14.16 1.07 11.32
CA ASP A 54 -13.20 0.92 12.42
C ASP A 54 -11.93 0.21 11.93
N LEU A 55 -10.84 0.96 11.81
CA LEU A 55 -9.53 0.45 11.40
C LEU A 55 -9.07 -0.75 12.23
N ASN A 56 -9.28 -0.75 13.54
CA ASN A 56 -8.76 -1.82 14.40
C ASN A 56 -9.47 -3.14 14.13
N GLU A 57 -10.79 -3.10 13.94
CA GLU A 57 -11.58 -4.29 13.61
C GLU A 57 -11.23 -4.80 12.20
N LEU A 58 -11.11 -3.89 11.23
CA LEU A 58 -10.84 -4.24 9.84
C LEU A 58 -9.40 -4.72 9.63
N ALA A 59 -8.42 -4.14 10.32
CA ALA A 59 -7.02 -4.51 10.20
C ALA A 59 -6.64 -5.76 11.02
N LYS A 60 -7.44 -6.16 12.02
CA LYS A 60 -7.14 -7.29 12.91
C LYS A 60 -6.80 -8.59 12.17
N GLY A 61 -7.44 -8.82 11.02
CA GLY A 61 -7.25 -10.03 10.21
C GLY A 61 -5.87 -10.14 9.56
N PHE A 62 -5.24 -9.02 9.19
CA PHE A 62 -3.97 -9.03 8.45
C PHE A 62 -2.81 -8.30 9.16
N ALA A 63 -3.09 -7.46 10.16
CA ALA A 63 -2.07 -6.66 10.84
C ALA A 63 -1.00 -7.52 11.52
N ARG A 64 -1.41 -8.63 12.14
CA ARG A 64 -0.45 -9.56 12.77
C ARG A 64 0.36 -10.34 11.73
N PRO A 65 -0.27 -11.02 10.74
CA PRO A 65 0.48 -11.66 9.66
C PRO A 65 1.49 -10.74 8.96
N VAL A 66 1.11 -9.50 8.64
CA VAL A 66 2.01 -8.52 8.01
C VAL A 66 3.22 -8.20 8.91
N ARG A 67 2.99 -7.99 10.21
CA ARG A 67 4.07 -7.75 11.18
C ARG A 67 5.00 -8.95 11.34
N ASP A 68 4.46 -10.16 11.29
CA ASP A 68 5.24 -11.40 11.38
C ASP A 68 6.16 -11.60 10.14
N MET A 69 5.89 -10.89 9.04
CA MET A 69 6.70 -10.86 7.82
C MET A 69 7.64 -9.63 7.72
N ASP A 70 7.91 -8.95 8.84
CA ASP A 70 8.67 -7.70 8.89
C ASP A 70 8.06 -6.56 8.03
N GLY A 71 6.77 -6.62 7.74
CA GLY A 71 6.01 -5.56 7.08
C GLY A 71 5.57 -4.46 8.05
N THR A 72 5.30 -3.27 7.52
CA THR A 72 4.89 -2.10 8.30
C THR A 72 3.47 -1.67 7.97
N LEU A 73 2.72 -1.22 8.98
CA LEU A 73 1.42 -0.59 8.82
C LEU A 73 1.48 0.84 9.36
N THR A 74 1.12 1.81 8.54
CA THR A 74 1.10 3.23 8.89
C THR A 74 -0.27 3.81 8.56
N HIS A 75 -0.96 4.30 9.57
CA HIS A 75 -2.21 5.03 9.37
C HIS A 75 -1.92 6.51 9.08
N PHE A 76 -2.46 7.01 7.97
CA PHE A 76 -2.33 8.38 7.53
C PHE A 76 -3.69 8.95 7.11
N ARG A 77 -4.25 9.84 7.93
CA ARG A 77 -5.58 10.44 7.74
C ARG A 77 -6.66 9.36 7.63
N ASP A 78 -7.29 9.23 6.47
CA ASP A 78 -8.33 8.23 6.17
C ASP A 78 -7.75 7.02 5.43
N PHE A 79 -6.42 6.88 5.36
CA PHE A 79 -5.73 5.81 4.64
C PHE A 79 -4.90 4.95 5.58
N LEU A 80 -4.90 3.64 5.33
CA LEU A 80 -3.95 2.71 5.88
C LEU A 80 -2.93 2.33 4.80
N ILE A 81 -1.66 2.63 5.07
CA ILE A 81 -0.55 2.27 4.20
C ILE A 81 0.08 1.01 4.78
N VAL A 82 0.24 -0.03 3.96
CA VAL A 82 0.87 -1.29 4.36
C VAL A 82 2.05 -1.55 3.44
N SER A 83 3.25 -1.73 3.98
CA SER A 83 4.45 -2.01 3.21
C SER A 83 5.03 -3.39 3.54
N PRO A 84 5.60 -4.08 2.54
CA PRO A 84 6.34 -5.32 2.76
C PRO A 84 7.69 -5.02 3.42
N SER A 85 8.42 -6.08 3.78
CA SER A 85 9.79 -5.95 4.26
C SER A 85 10.69 -5.27 3.22
N GLY A 86 11.64 -4.45 3.69
CA GLY A 86 12.55 -3.69 2.84
C GLY A 86 11.97 -2.40 2.24
N VAL A 87 10.69 -2.08 2.49
CA VAL A 87 10.06 -0.83 2.08
C VAL A 87 9.69 0.02 3.30
N ASP A 88 10.50 1.05 3.56
CA ASP A 88 10.29 2.00 4.65
C ASP A 88 9.36 3.15 4.25
N ILE A 89 8.41 3.49 5.13
CA ILE A 89 7.51 4.62 4.96
C ILE A 89 8.05 5.80 5.77
N ASN A 90 8.59 6.83 5.08
CA ASN A 90 9.03 8.05 5.75
C ASN A 90 7.82 8.89 6.19
N THR A 91 7.70 9.12 7.50
CA THR A 91 6.62 9.91 8.12
C THR A 91 7.12 11.20 8.77
N ASP A 92 8.39 11.59 8.55
CA ASP A 92 9.04 12.71 9.26
C ASP A 92 8.43 14.09 8.96
N ARG A 93 7.60 14.18 7.91
CA ARG A 93 7.00 15.42 7.42
C ARG A 93 5.49 15.52 7.67
N LEU A 94 4.92 14.55 8.40
CA LEU A 94 3.52 14.54 8.81
C LEU A 94 3.32 15.31 10.11
#